data_AF-A0A0A2V9Z9-F1
#
_entry.id   AF-A0A0A2V9Z9-F1
#
_cell.length_a   1.000
_cell.length_b   1.000
_cell.length_c   1.000
_cell.angle_alpha   90.00
_cell.angle_beta   90.00
_cell.angle_gamma   90.00
#
_symmetry.space_group_name_H-M   'P 1'
#
loop_
_entity.id
_entity.type
_entity.pdbx_description
1 polymer ?
#
loop_
_entity_poly.entity_id
_entity_poly.type
_entity_poly.pdbx_seq_one_letter_code
_entity_poly.pdbx_strand_id
1 'polypeptide(L)'
;MRCVARTHAVLALELVNAELVAARAALVDRQSELVPVGKRATDITVAEQTRAVLRSPGGTYRPRPDYVINQALIDQVTAEKEASEMRVAEAEAVVASVYERHCAAGLGGKMVFVDLAGAEYNQDSTIMSTATAKAQTQTPTEKHEARQINTDLLALKEVMRAWATRSPRRRVPFRASPLTMVLREAFTDEAAVAGMVVTVSPANTHHAATLNALKYGSLMGTAAAAAARQG
;
A
#
# COMPACT_ATOMS: atom_id res chain seq x y z
N MET A 1 -6.61 36.17 -2.49
CA MET A 1 -7.36 34.92 -2.27
C MET A 1 -6.33 33.82 -2.04
N ARG A 2 -6.08 33.38 -0.79
CA ARG A 2 -5.16 32.26 -0.52
C ARG A 2 -5.94 30.98 -0.82
N CYS A 3 -5.71 30.41 -1.99
CA CYS A 3 -6.25 29.11 -2.36
C CYS A 3 -5.29 28.06 -1.82
N VAL A 4 -5.50 27.65 -0.57
CA VAL A 4 -4.72 26.56 0.02
C VAL A 4 -5.54 25.30 -0.15
N ALA A 5 -5.01 24.32 -0.90
CA ALA A 5 -5.58 22.99 -0.92
C ALA A 5 -5.45 22.36 0.47
N ARG A 6 -6.59 22.00 1.09
CA ARG A 6 -6.67 21.47 2.46
C ARG A 6 -6.76 19.93 2.50
N THR A 7 -6.58 19.28 1.37
CA THR A 7 -6.65 17.83 1.21
C THR A 7 -5.61 17.38 0.20
N HIS A 8 -5.09 16.16 0.41
CA HIS A 8 -4.30 15.48 -0.61
C HIS A 8 -5.23 14.89 -1.67
N ALA A 9 -4.85 14.97 -2.95
CA ALA A 9 -5.57 14.32 -4.04
C ALA A 9 -4.67 13.27 -4.70
N VAL A 10 -5.25 12.09 -4.97
CA VAL A 10 -4.56 10.99 -5.65
C VAL A 10 -5.43 10.56 -6.83
N LEU A 11 -4.87 10.61 -8.04
CA LEU A 11 -5.50 10.15 -9.27
C LEU A 11 -4.68 9.00 -9.83
N ALA A 12 -5.25 7.81 -9.89
CA ALA A 12 -4.64 6.64 -10.51
C ALA A 12 -5.33 6.35 -11.84
N LEU A 13 -4.53 6.23 -12.90
CA LEU A 13 -4.97 5.87 -14.24
C LEU A 13 -4.31 4.54 -14.61
N GLU A 14 -5.08 3.64 -15.21
CA GLU A 14 -4.59 2.36 -15.70
C GLU A 14 -5.08 2.13 -17.12
N LEU A 15 -4.17 1.74 -18.01
CA LEU A 15 -4.54 1.38 -19.37
C LEU A 15 -5.11 -0.04 -19.38
N VAL A 16 -6.40 -0.17 -19.64
CA VAL A 16 -7.13 -1.44 -19.65
C VAL A 16 -7.95 -1.59 -20.93
N ASN A 17 -8.28 -2.83 -21.28
CA ASN A 17 -9.25 -3.16 -22.32
C ASN A 17 -10.35 -4.05 -21.73
N ALA A 18 -11.45 -4.23 -22.46
CA ALA A 18 -12.59 -5.03 -21.99
C ALA A 18 -12.19 -6.49 -21.67
N GLU A 19 -11.26 -7.05 -22.45
CA GLU A 19 -10.76 -8.41 -22.26
C GLU A 19 -10.00 -8.58 -20.94
N LEU A 20 -9.08 -7.67 -20.62
CA LEU A 20 -8.33 -7.69 -19.35
C LEU A 20 -9.26 -7.51 -18.15
N VAL A 21 -10.23 -6.61 -18.26
CA VAL A 21 -11.23 -6.39 -17.20
C VAL A 21 -12.04 -7.66 -16.97
N ALA A 22 -12.52 -8.31 -18.03
CA ALA A 22 -13.27 -9.56 -17.93
C ALA A 22 -12.42 -10.71 -17.36
N ALA A 23 -11.18 -10.86 -17.82
CA ALA A 23 -10.25 -11.87 -17.34
C ALA A 23 -9.93 -11.70 -15.84
N ARG A 24 -9.69 -10.45 -15.39
CA ARG A 24 -9.47 -10.15 -13.97
C ARG A 24 -10.72 -10.42 -13.13
N ALA A 25 -11.91 -10.06 -13.61
CA ALA A 25 -13.15 -10.35 -12.90
C ALA A 25 -13.36 -11.86 -12.73
N ALA A 26 -13.14 -12.64 -13.80
CA ALA A 26 -13.21 -14.10 -13.74
C ALA A 26 -12.19 -14.69 -12.75
N LEU A 27 -10.96 -14.17 -12.71
CA LEU A 27 -9.95 -14.57 -11.72
C LEU A 27 -10.42 -14.28 -10.29
N VAL A 28 -10.97 -13.10 -10.03
CA VAL A 28 -11.52 -12.74 -8.70
C VAL A 28 -12.65 -13.67 -8.29
N ASP A 29 -13.53 -14.05 -9.21
CA ASP A 29 -14.60 -15.01 -8.94
C ASP A 29 -14.02 -16.38 -8.56
N ARG A 30 -13.05 -16.91 -9.34
CA ARG A 30 -12.38 -18.19 -9.03
C ARG A 30 -11.65 -18.16 -7.69
N GLN A 31 -10.95 -17.06 -7.41
CA GLN A 31 -10.28 -16.87 -6.11
C GLN A 31 -11.28 -16.82 -4.96
N SER A 32 -12.44 -16.19 -5.16
CA SER A 32 -13.51 -16.11 -4.16
C SER A 32 -14.14 -17.47 -3.88
N GLU A 33 -14.35 -18.29 -4.92
CA GLU A 33 -14.84 -19.67 -4.80
C GLU A 33 -13.87 -20.59 -4.05
N LEU A 34 -12.55 -20.36 -4.18
CA LEU A 34 -11.53 -21.14 -3.48
C LEU A 34 -11.56 -20.92 -1.97
N VAL A 35 -11.93 -19.72 -1.49
CA VAL A 35 -11.92 -19.37 -0.06
C VAL A 35 -12.71 -20.36 0.82
N PRO A 36 -14.02 -20.60 0.59
CA PRO A 36 -14.78 -21.54 1.41
C PRO A 36 -14.32 -22.99 1.27
N VAL A 37 -13.87 -23.40 0.08
CA VAL A 37 -13.36 -24.76 -0.18
C VAL A 37 -12.05 -25.00 0.57
N GLY A 38 -11.10 -24.08 0.43
CA GLY A 38 -9.82 -24.11 1.12
C GLY A 38 -9.99 -24.10 2.63
N LYS A 39 -10.87 -23.23 3.15
CA LYS A 39 -11.20 -23.20 4.58
C LYS A 39 -11.74 -24.56 5.05
N ARG A 40 -12.73 -25.12 4.35
CA ARG A 40 -13.32 -26.42 4.72
C ARG A 40 -12.28 -27.54 4.71
N ALA A 41 -11.41 -27.59 3.70
CA ALA A 41 -10.33 -28.58 3.64
C ALA A 41 -9.36 -28.44 4.83
N THR A 42 -8.98 -27.22 5.19
CA THR A 42 -8.17 -26.94 6.39
C THR A 42 -8.90 -27.33 7.67
N ASP A 43 -10.16 -26.91 7.85
CA ASP A 43 -10.95 -27.20 9.04
C ASP A 43 -11.11 -28.71 9.27
N ILE A 44 -11.41 -29.47 8.21
CA ILE A 44 -11.54 -30.93 8.26
C ILE A 44 -10.19 -31.59 8.57
N THR A 45 -9.12 -31.18 7.90
CA THR A 45 -7.78 -31.72 8.15
C THR A 45 -7.35 -31.47 9.60
N VAL A 46 -7.52 -30.24 10.09
CA VAL A 46 -7.21 -29.86 11.48
C VAL A 46 -8.07 -30.64 12.46
N ALA A 47 -9.37 -30.81 12.19
CA ALA A 47 -10.26 -31.57 13.06
C ALA A 47 -9.85 -33.04 13.16
N GLU A 48 -9.56 -33.70 12.04
CA GLU A 48 -9.12 -35.09 12.00
C GLU A 48 -7.76 -35.29 12.70
N GLN A 49 -6.80 -34.40 12.46
CA GLN A 49 -5.49 -34.44 13.13
C GLN A 49 -5.61 -34.17 14.64
N THR A 50 -6.50 -33.26 15.04
CA THR A 50 -6.75 -32.95 16.46
C THR A 50 -7.38 -34.13 17.20
N ARG A 51 -8.28 -34.89 16.53
CA ARG A 51 -8.87 -36.11 17.10
C ARG A 51 -7.86 -37.22 17.30
N ALA A 52 -6.82 -37.27 16.47
CA ALA A 52 -5.75 -38.26 16.58
C ALA A 52 -4.78 -38.02 17.75
N VAL A 53 -4.94 -36.94 18.51
CA VAL A 53 -4.08 -36.63 19.66
C VAL A 53 -4.87 -36.47 20.97
N LEU A 54 -4.19 -36.75 22.07
CA LEU A 54 -4.63 -36.52 23.44
C LEU A 54 -3.65 -35.58 24.11
N ARG A 55 -4.16 -34.57 24.81
CA ARG A 55 -3.33 -33.66 25.62
C ARG A 55 -3.16 -34.25 27.02
N SER A 56 -1.92 -34.54 27.38
CA SER A 56 -1.55 -35.04 28.70
C SER A 56 -1.66 -33.93 29.76
N PRO A 57 -1.82 -34.25 31.05
CA PRO A 57 -1.88 -33.27 32.14
C PRO A 57 -0.64 -32.35 32.21
N GLY A 58 0.53 -32.83 31.78
CA GLY A 58 1.77 -32.04 31.67
C GLY A 58 1.89 -31.18 30.40
N GLY A 59 0.82 -31.05 29.60
CA GLY A 59 0.78 -30.21 28.40
C GLY A 59 1.32 -30.84 27.11
N THR A 60 1.82 -32.08 27.16
CA THR A 60 2.35 -32.80 25.99
C THR A 60 1.26 -33.52 25.21
N TYR A 61 1.35 -33.53 23.88
CA TYR A 61 0.42 -34.25 23.01
C TYR A 61 0.93 -35.67 22.74
N ARG A 62 0.05 -36.66 22.83
CA ARG A 62 0.34 -38.07 22.52
C ARG A 62 -0.68 -38.61 21.51
N PRO A 63 -0.29 -39.51 20.59
CA PRO A 63 -1.23 -40.15 19.68
C PRO A 63 -2.34 -40.87 20.45
N ARG A 64 -3.56 -40.78 19.95
CA ARG A 64 -4.72 -41.49 20.45
C ARG A 64 -4.74 -42.91 19.87
N PRO A 65 -4.57 -43.97 20.68
CA PRO A 65 -4.42 -45.34 20.16
C PRO A 65 -5.71 -45.93 19.57
N ASP A 66 -6.88 -45.42 19.98
CA ASP A 66 -8.21 -45.88 19.58
C ASP A 66 -8.79 -45.11 18.37
N TYR A 67 -8.06 -44.13 17.84
CA TYR A 67 -8.54 -43.31 16.72
C TYR A 67 -7.66 -43.45 15.48
N VAL A 68 -8.30 -43.79 14.37
CA VAL A 68 -7.67 -43.81 13.05
C VAL A 68 -8.14 -42.57 12.29
N ILE A 69 -7.18 -41.80 11.78
CA ILE A 69 -7.46 -40.62 10.95
C ILE A 69 -8.26 -41.05 9.73
N ASN A 70 -9.35 -40.33 9.43
CA ASN A 70 -10.10 -40.56 8.21
C ASN A 70 -9.37 -39.96 7.00
N GLN A 71 -8.36 -40.70 6.52
CA GLN A 71 -7.54 -40.26 5.39
C GLN A 71 -8.38 -40.08 4.12
N ALA A 72 -9.36 -40.94 3.87
CA ALA A 72 -10.23 -40.83 2.69
C ALA A 72 -11.01 -39.51 2.65
N LEU A 73 -11.49 -39.03 3.80
CA LEU A 73 -12.15 -37.72 3.89
C LEU A 73 -11.16 -36.57 3.62
N ILE A 74 -9.94 -36.65 4.18
CA ILE A 74 -8.88 -35.65 3.94
C ILE A 74 -8.54 -35.61 2.44
N ASP A 75 -8.35 -36.77 1.82
CA ASP A 75 -8.03 -36.87 0.39
C ASP A 75 -9.16 -36.30 -0.47
N GLN A 76 -10.42 -36.60 -0.12
CA GLN A 76 -11.59 -36.06 -0.83
C GLN A 76 -11.64 -34.53 -0.80
N VAL A 77 -11.48 -33.92 0.37
CA VAL A 77 -11.55 -32.45 0.51
C VAL A 77 -10.31 -31.75 -0.05
N THR A 78 -9.17 -32.44 -0.04
CA THR A 78 -7.93 -31.97 -0.66
C THR A 78 -8.07 -31.98 -2.18
N ALA A 79 -8.59 -33.05 -2.77
CA ALA A 79 -8.84 -33.12 -4.21
C ALA A 79 -9.83 -32.04 -4.69
N GLU A 80 -10.87 -31.74 -3.90
CA GLU A 80 -11.80 -30.66 -4.23
C GLU A 80 -11.16 -29.27 -4.13
N LYS A 81 -10.26 -29.08 -3.15
CA LYS A 81 -9.45 -27.87 -3.04
C LYS A 81 -8.50 -27.74 -4.24
N GLU A 82 -7.78 -28.80 -4.59
CA GLU A 82 -6.87 -28.84 -5.74
C GLU A 82 -7.60 -28.53 -7.05
N ALA A 83 -8.80 -29.08 -7.25
CA ALA A 83 -9.63 -28.74 -8.42
C ALA A 83 -10.03 -27.26 -8.46
N SER A 84 -10.19 -26.62 -7.30
CA SER A 84 -10.48 -25.18 -7.22
C SER A 84 -9.23 -24.34 -7.43
N GLU A 85 -8.07 -24.76 -6.92
CA GLU A 85 -6.77 -24.14 -7.18
C GLU A 85 -6.40 -24.22 -8.67
N MET A 86 -6.68 -25.33 -9.34
CA MET A 86 -6.48 -25.48 -10.78
C MET A 86 -7.32 -24.47 -11.58
N ARG A 87 -8.58 -24.26 -11.21
CA ARG A 87 -9.44 -23.23 -11.84
C ARG A 87 -8.92 -21.80 -11.63
N VAL A 88 -8.30 -21.52 -10.47
CA VAL A 88 -7.62 -20.24 -10.24
C VAL A 88 -6.39 -20.12 -11.14
N ALA A 89 -5.55 -21.15 -11.20
CA ALA A 89 -4.35 -21.16 -12.03
C ALA A 89 -4.67 -21.00 -13.53
N GLU A 90 -5.74 -21.64 -14.01
CA GLU A 90 -6.24 -21.45 -15.38
C GLU A 90 -6.67 -19.99 -15.62
N ALA A 91 -7.39 -19.37 -14.68
CA ALA A 91 -7.79 -17.97 -14.81
C ALA A 91 -6.59 -17.01 -14.75
N GLU A 92 -5.57 -17.30 -13.93
CA GLU A 92 -4.31 -16.56 -13.91
C GLU A 92 -3.57 -16.65 -15.25
N ALA A 93 -3.53 -17.85 -15.85
CA ALA A 93 -2.94 -18.06 -17.17
C ALA A 93 -3.69 -17.29 -18.27
N VAL A 94 -5.02 -17.19 -18.18
CA VAL A 94 -5.82 -16.34 -19.08
C VAL A 94 -5.41 -14.88 -18.94
N VAL A 95 -5.32 -14.34 -17.72
CA VAL A 95 -4.87 -12.96 -17.49
C VAL A 95 -3.46 -12.73 -18.05
N ALA A 96 -2.53 -13.64 -17.82
CA ALA A 96 -1.17 -13.57 -18.36
C ALA A 96 -1.18 -13.53 -19.90
N SER A 97 -1.96 -14.40 -20.54
CA SER A 97 -2.08 -14.43 -22.00
C SER A 97 -2.64 -13.13 -22.60
N VAL A 98 -3.49 -12.41 -21.87
CA VAL A 98 -4.02 -11.10 -22.31
C VAL A 98 -2.90 -10.07 -22.31
N TYR A 99 -2.06 -10.03 -21.27
CA TYR A 99 -0.90 -9.14 -21.24
C TYR A 99 0.10 -9.45 -22.35
N GLU A 100 0.42 -10.73 -22.56
CA GLU A 100 1.38 -11.14 -23.60
C GLU A 100 0.94 -10.71 -25.00
N ARG A 101 -0.35 -10.88 -25.32
CA ARG A 101 -0.93 -10.45 -26.60
C ARG A 101 -0.92 -8.94 -26.81
N HIS A 102 -0.90 -8.16 -25.74
CA HIS A 102 -0.96 -6.70 -25.77
C HIS A 102 0.28 -6.02 -25.18
N CYS A 103 1.42 -6.72 -25.11
CA CYS A 103 2.63 -6.23 -24.46
C CYS A 103 3.15 -4.91 -25.06
N ALA A 104 3.03 -4.73 -26.37
CA ALA A 104 3.46 -3.51 -27.07
C ALA A 104 2.53 -2.31 -26.85
N ALA A 105 1.31 -2.51 -26.36
CA ALA A 105 0.31 -1.46 -26.17
C ALA A 105 0.36 -0.81 -24.76
N GLY A 106 1.27 -1.25 -23.89
CA GLY A 106 1.35 -0.75 -22.51
C GLY A 106 0.15 -1.17 -21.65
N LEU A 107 -0.55 -2.25 -22.01
CA LEU A 107 -1.70 -2.76 -21.28
C LEU A 107 -1.31 -3.13 -19.84
N GLY A 108 -2.06 -2.64 -18.86
CA GLY A 108 -1.74 -2.75 -17.43
C GLY A 108 -0.78 -1.70 -16.89
N GLY A 109 -0.25 -0.83 -17.75
CA GLY A 109 0.55 0.32 -17.32
C GLY A 109 -0.28 1.26 -16.44
N LYS A 110 0.29 1.68 -15.31
CA LYS A 110 -0.34 2.57 -14.33
C LYS A 110 0.41 3.90 -14.24
N MET A 111 -0.36 5.00 -14.17
CA MET A 111 0.15 6.34 -13.86
C MET A 111 -0.59 6.88 -12.65
N VAL A 112 0.16 7.31 -11.63
CA VAL A 112 -0.40 7.86 -10.38
C VAL A 112 0.05 9.30 -10.22
N PHE A 113 -0.91 10.22 -10.22
CA PHE A 113 -0.69 11.63 -9.93
C PHE A 113 -1.09 11.91 -8.49
N VAL A 114 -0.21 12.62 -7.79
CA VAL A 114 -0.38 12.96 -6.37
C VAL A 114 -0.24 14.46 -6.23
N ASP A 115 -1.31 15.14 -5.83
CA ASP A 115 -1.28 16.54 -5.42
C ASP A 115 -1.31 16.62 -3.89
N LEU A 116 -0.24 17.18 -3.33
CA LEU A 116 -0.05 17.25 -1.89
C LEU A 116 -0.54 18.59 -1.35
N ALA A 117 -1.41 18.56 -0.34
CA ALA A 117 -1.73 19.75 0.44
C ALA A 117 -0.46 20.42 0.99
N GLY A 118 -0.52 21.74 1.11
CA GLY A 118 0.60 22.54 1.60
C GLY A 118 0.93 22.24 3.07
N ALA A 119 2.23 22.08 3.36
CA ALA A 119 2.75 21.97 4.73
C ALA A 119 2.82 23.35 5.40
N GLU A 120 1.68 24.02 5.53
CA GLU A 120 1.65 25.38 6.03
C GLU A 120 1.90 25.40 7.54
N TYR A 121 3.05 25.97 7.91
CA TYR A 121 3.32 26.39 9.27
C TYR A 121 2.88 27.83 9.43
N ASN A 122 1.94 28.08 10.34
CA ASN A 122 1.63 29.44 10.80
C ASN A 122 2.87 30.01 11.50
N GLN A 123 3.74 30.67 10.76
CA GLN A 123 4.82 31.51 11.30
C GLN A 123 4.28 32.82 11.93
N ASP A 124 2.96 33.01 11.95
CA ASP A 124 2.27 34.22 12.38
C ASP A 124 2.26 34.47 13.91
N SER A 125 3.06 33.76 14.71
CA SER A 125 3.24 34.13 16.12
C SER A 125 4.45 35.02 16.40
N THR A 126 5.37 35.22 15.45
CA THR A 126 6.62 35.95 15.72
C THR A 126 6.70 37.32 15.02
N ILE A 127 5.79 37.63 14.08
CA ILE A 127 5.70 38.96 13.43
C ILE A 127 4.39 39.67 13.85
N MET A 128 4.01 39.56 15.12
CA MET A 128 2.87 40.27 15.71
C MET A 128 3.34 41.22 16.82
N SER A 129 4.37 42.03 16.52
CA SER A 129 4.78 43.17 17.36
C SER A 129 4.29 44.52 16.83
N THR A 130 3.29 44.55 15.94
CA THR A 130 2.58 45.78 15.60
C THR A 130 1.09 45.54 15.55
N ALA A 131 0.37 46.27 16.40
CA ALA A 131 -1.05 46.19 16.60
C ALA A 131 -1.81 46.62 15.32
N THR A 132 -2.25 45.67 14.48
CA THR A 132 -3.45 45.84 13.60
C THR A 132 -3.87 44.61 12.78
N ALA A 133 -3.15 43.49 12.77
CA ALA A 133 -3.62 42.31 12.06
C ALA A 133 -4.43 41.42 13.00
N LYS A 134 -5.73 41.25 12.73
CA LYS A 134 -6.57 40.21 13.35
C LYS A 134 -5.81 38.90 13.28
N ALA A 135 -5.36 38.38 14.42
CA ALA A 135 -4.93 37.00 14.54
C ALA A 135 -6.11 36.16 14.04
N GLN A 136 -6.01 35.69 12.79
CA GLN A 136 -7.06 34.94 12.14
C GLN A 136 -7.12 33.61 12.91
N THR A 137 -8.00 33.58 13.91
CA THR A 137 -8.05 32.51 14.88
C THR A 137 -8.58 31.31 14.13
N GLN A 138 -7.68 30.38 13.76
CA GLN A 138 -8.07 29.16 13.06
C GLN A 138 -9.20 28.47 13.83
N THR A 139 -10.22 28.05 13.10
CA THR A 139 -11.31 27.29 13.71
C THR A 139 -10.77 25.96 14.26
N PRO A 140 -11.45 25.33 15.23
CA PRO A 140 -11.08 23.99 15.69
C PRO A 140 -10.98 22.96 14.55
N THR A 141 -11.83 23.09 13.53
CA THR A 141 -11.81 22.24 12.33
C THR A 141 -10.54 22.47 11.50
N GLU A 142 -10.17 23.73 11.24
CA GLU A 142 -8.94 24.08 10.50
C GLU A 142 -7.67 23.60 11.22
N LYS A 143 -7.66 23.67 12.56
CA LYS A 143 -6.55 23.13 13.36
C LYS A 143 -6.45 21.60 13.24
N HIS A 144 -7.59 20.92 13.19
CA HIS A 144 -7.61 19.47 13.03
C HIS A 144 -7.13 19.06 11.62
N GLU A 145 -7.62 19.72 10.57
CA GLU A 145 -7.18 19.53 9.18
C GLU A 145 -5.67 19.77 9.04
N ALA A 146 -5.15 20.87 9.58
CA ALA A 146 -3.72 21.17 9.54
C ALA A 146 -2.87 20.13 10.29
N ARG A 147 -3.37 19.56 11.39
CA ARG A 147 -2.70 18.46 12.09
C ARG A 147 -2.68 17.19 11.24
N GLN A 148 -3.79 16.86 10.59
CA GLN A 148 -3.88 15.68 9.73
C GLN A 148 -2.93 15.78 8.53
N ILE A 149 -2.91 16.92 7.83
CA ILE A 149 -1.99 17.18 6.71
C ILE A 149 -0.53 16.99 7.15
N ASN A 150 -0.15 17.57 8.30
CA ASN A 150 1.22 17.44 8.80
C ASN A 150 1.58 16.00 9.20
N THR A 151 0.64 15.25 9.78
CA THR A 151 0.83 13.81 10.06
C THR A 151 1.07 13.03 8.77
N ASP A 152 0.26 13.26 7.74
CA ASP A 152 0.36 12.56 6.45
C ASP A 152 1.69 12.88 5.75
N LEU A 153 2.10 14.14 5.72
CA LEU A 153 3.36 14.57 5.10
C LEU A 153 4.59 14.08 5.88
N LEU A 154 4.53 14.03 7.20
CA LEU A 154 5.60 13.47 8.03
C LEU A 154 5.73 11.96 7.80
N ALA A 155 4.62 11.23 7.77
CA ALA A 155 4.61 9.81 7.44
C ALA A 155 5.24 9.56 6.06
N LEU A 156 4.86 10.37 5.06
CA LEU A 156 5.43 10.28 3.71
C LEU A 156 6.93 10.55 3.70
N LYS A 157 7.41 11.55 4.47
CA LYS A 157 8.84 11.83 4.64
C LYS A 157 9.62 10.60 5.13
N GLU A 158 9.09 9.92 6.14
CA GLU A 158 9.76 8.76 6.73
C GLU A 158 9.73 7.53 5.79
N VAL A 159 8.63 7.36 5.03
CA VAL A 159 8.55 6.38 3.94
C VAL A 159 9.62 6.64 2.89
N MET A 160 9.70 7.87 2.37
CA MET A 160 10.69 8.26 1.37
C MET A 160 12.12 8.09 1.88
N ARG A 161 12.39 8.44 3.14
CA ARG A 161 13.70 8.22 3.76
C ARG A 161 14.04 6.73 3.87
N ALA A 162 13.07 5.88 4.24
CA ALA A 162 13.28 4.43 4.31
C ALA A 162 13.52 3.81 2.94
N TRP A 163 12.79 4.30 1.95
CA TRP A 163 12.94 3.89 0.57
C TRP A 163 14.32 4.28 0.00
N ALA A 164 14.77 5.51 0.25
CA ALA A 164 16.06 6.02 -0.24
C ALA A 164 17.28 5.22 0.25
N THR A 165 17.22 4.64 1.45
CA THR A 165 18.35 3.86 1.99
C THR A 165 18.39 2.41 1.50
N ARG A 166 17.37 1.94 0.77
CA ARG A 166 17.17 0.56 0.26
C ARG A 166 17.70 -0.54 1.19
N SER A 167 17.55 -0.34 2.51
CA SER A 167 18.15 -1.23 3.49
C SER A 167 17.25 -2.45 3.68
N PRO A 168 17.70 -3.67 3.34
CA PRO A 168 16.83 -4.86 3.34
C PRO A 168 16.26 -5.22 4.73
N ARG A 169 16.86 -4.69 5.80
CA ARG A 169 16.42 -4.87 7.19
C ARG A 169 15.49 -3.77 7.71
N ARG A 170 15.28 -2.67 6.97
CA ARG A 170 14.49 -1.53 7.43
C ARG A 170 13.06 -1.61 6.90
N ARG A 171 12.10 -1.82 7.79
CA ARG A 171 10.67 -1.80 7.45
C ARG A 171 10.24 -0.38 7.05
N VAL A 172 9.58 -0.26 5.90
CA VAL A 172 8.99 1.00 5.43
C VAL A 172 7.63 1.22 6.11
N PRO A 173 7.36 2.37 6.75
CA PRO A 173 6.18 2.59 7.59
C PRO A 173 4.93 3.03 6.79
N PHE A 174 4.53 2.28 5.76
CA PHE A 174 3.38 2.64 4.91
C PHE A 174 2.05 2.80 5.66
N ARG A 175 1.91 2.22 6.86
CA ARG A 175 0.71 2.30 7.69
C ARG A 175 0.66 3.50 8.63
N ALA A 176 1.65 4.40 8.56
CA ALA A 176 1.71 5.58 9.44
C ALA A 176 0.67 6.65 9.10
N SER A 177 0.14 6.66 7.87
CA SER A 177 -0.95 7.55 7.44
C SER A 177 -1.79 6.90 6.33
N PRO A 178 -3.04 7.34 6.10
CA PRO A 178 -3.83 6.92 4.94
C PRO A 178 -3.11 7.22 3.61
N LEU A 179 -2.47 8.38 3.49
CA LEU A 179 -1.71 8.78 2.31
C LEU A 179 -0.61 7.77 1.98
N THR A 180 0.21 7.39 2.96
CA THR A 180 1.28 6.41 2.76
C THR A 180 0.79 5.00 2.48
N MET A 181 -0.43 4.66 2.90
CA MET A 181 -1.03 3.36 2.57
C MET A 181 -1.42 3.29 1.10
N VAL A 182 -2.06 4.35 0.58
CA VAL A 182 -2.44 4.46 -0.83
C VAL A 182 -1.22 4.48 -1.74
N LEU A 183 -0.17 5.21 -1.35
CA LEU A 183 1.06 5.31 -2.14
C LEU A 183 1.98 4.09 -2.04
N ARG A 184 1.62 3.05 -1.27
CA ARG A 184 2.47 1.88 -1.07
C ARG A 184 2.91 1.24 -2.37
N GLU A 185 1.97 1.01 -3.30
CA GLU A 185 2.27 0.35 -4.58
C GLU A 185 3.35 1.11 -5.36
N ALA A 186 3.31 2.43 -5.36
CA ALA A 186 4.28 3.29 -6.06
C ALA A 186 5.72 3.19 -5.51
N PHE A 187 5.91 2.75 -4.27
CA PHE A 187 7.24 2.61 -3.64
C PHE A 187 7.73 1.16 -3.54
N THR A 188 6.85 0.18 -3.75
CA THR A 188 7.19 -1.25 -3.63
C THR A 188 7.36 -1.95 -4.96
N ASP A 189 6.82 -1.39 -6.04
CA ASP A 189 7.02 -1.92 -7.38
C ASP A 189 8.41 -1.52 -7.90
N GLU A 190 9.24 -2.52 -8.21
CA GLU A 190 10.60 -2.32 -8.71
C GLU A 190 10.62 -1.74 -10.13
N ALA A 191 9.54 -1.92 -10.90
CA ALA A 191 9.39 -1.32 -12.22
C ALA A 191 8.85 0.12 -12.17
N ALA A 192 8.35 0.57 -11.00
CA ALA A 192 7.78 1.90 -10.88
C ALA A 192 8.86 2.99 -10.89
N VAL A 193 8.60 4.02 -11.70
CA VAL A 193 9.39 5.24 -11.74
C VAL A 193 8.58 6.36 -11.11
N ALA A 194 9.14 7.02 -10.10
CA ALA A 194 8.50 8.13 -9.41
C ALA A 194 9.30 9.42 -9.57
N GLY A 195 8.60 10.53 -9.79
CA GLY A 195 9.16 11.88 -9.83
C GLY A 195 8.39 12.81 -8.89
N MET A 196 9.05 13.85 -8.39
CA MET A 196 8.44 14.86 -7.54
C MET A 196 8.68 16.25 -8.12
N VAL A 197 7.61 17.01 -8.30
CA VAL A 197 7.68 18.44 -8.63
C VAL A 197 7.56 19.22 -7.33
N VAL A 198 8.61 19.96 -6.97
CA VAL A 198 8.63 20.77 -5.75
C VAL A 198 8.28 22.21 -6.10
N THR A 199 7.19 22.72 -5.54
CA THR A 199 6.80 24.13 -5.69
C THR A 199 7.44 24.97 -4.58
N VAL A 200 8.06 26.08 -4.96
CA VAL A 200 8.77 26.98 -4.03
C VAL A 200 8.39 28.44 -4.30
N SER A 201 8.40 29.26 -3.25
CA SER A 201 8.17 30.70 -3.38
C SER A 201 9.51 31.46 -3.37
N PRO A 202 9.69 32.46 -4.25
CA PRO A 202 10.87 33.32 -4.22
C PRO A 202 10.82 34.39 -3.11
N ALA A 203 9.70 34.54 -2.41
CA ALA A 203 9.56 35.59 -1.41
C ALA A 203 10.41 35.30 -0.16
N ASN A 204 11.10 36.33 0.34
CA ASN A 204 11.97 36.21 1.52
C ASN A 204 11.20 35.75 2.77
N THR A 205 9.93 36.15 2.90
CA THR A 205 9.02 35.71 3.96
C THR A 205 8.78 34.19 3.98
N HIS A 206 9.05 33.49 2.88
CA HIS A 206 8.88 32.05 2.74
C HIS A 206 10.20 31.27 2.74
N HIS A 207 11.34 31.92 3.04
CA HIS A 207 12.67 31.31 2.98
C HIS A 207 12.77 29.95 3.71
N ALA A 208 12.26 29.85 4.95
CA ALA A 208 12.30 28.62 5.72
C ALA A 208 11.45 27.49 5.10
N ALA A 209 10.26 27.83 4.58
CA ALA A 209 9.37 26.88 3.92
C ALA A 209 9.99 26.37 2.61
N THR A 210 10.58 27.26 1.81
CA THR A 210 11.32 26.93 0.59
C THR A 210 12.48 25.97 0.88
N LEU A 211 13.32 26.24 1.88
CA LEU A 211 14.41 25.33 2.26
C LEU A 211 13.91 23.95 2.70
N ASN A 212 12.80 23.88 3.43
CA ASN A 212 12.23 22.60 3.85
C ASN A 212 11.68 21.79 2.67
N ALA A 213 11.00 22.44 1.73
CA ALA A 213 10.49 21.81 0.51
C ALA A 213 11.64 21.24 -0.36
N LEU A 214 12.73 22.00 -0.54
CA LEU A 214 13.90 21.54 -1.29
C LEU A 214 14.60 20.35 -0.62
N LYS A 215 14.78 20.38 0.72
CA LYS A 215 15.32 19.25 1.49
C LYS A 215 14.43 18.02 1.42
N TYR A 216 13.12 18.21 1.28
CA TYR A 216 12.18 17.11 1.12
C TYR A 216 12.31 16.47 -0.26
N GLY A 217 12.28 17.28 -1.32
CA GLY A 217 12.44 16.80 -2.70
C GLY A 217 13.77 16.11 -2.97
N SER A 218 14.86 16.53 -2.31
CA SER A 218 16.16 15.87 -2.48
C SER A 218 16.17 14.42 -2.01
N LEU A 219 15.27 14.02 -1.10
CA LEU A 219 15.12 12.62 -0.67
C LEU A 219 14.66 11.69 -1.81
N MET A 220 13.93 12.23 -2.79
CA MET A 220 13.54 11.48 -4.00
C MET A 220 14.67 11.38 -5.01
N GLY A 221 15.42 12.48 -5.19
CA GLY A 221 16.57 12.49 -6.11
C GLY A 221 17.70 11.54 -5.67
N THR A 222 17.99 11.45 -4.37
CA THR A 222 19.04 10.54 -3.86
C THR A 222 18.66 9.07 -4.01
N ALA A 223 17.37 8.75 -3.88
CA ALA A 223 16.86 7.40 -4.05
C ALA A 223 16.87 6.94 -5.52
N ALA A 224 16.50 7.82 -6.45
CA ALA A 224 16.61 7.55 -7.89
C ALA A 224 18.08 7.34 -8.33
N ALA A 225 19.01 8.13 -7.80
CA ALA A 225 20.44 7.98 -8.08
C ALA A 225 21.05 6.68 -7.50
N ALA A 226 20.50 6.17 -6.39
CA ALA A 226 20.92 4.89 -5.80
C ALA A 226 20.39 3.68 -6.59
N ALA A 227 19.22 3.79 -7.22
CA ALA A 227 18.66 2.76 -8.10
C ALA A 227 19.41 2.67 -9.44
N ALA A 228 19.78 3.82 -10.04
CA ALA A 228 20.49 3.88 -11.32
C ALA A 228 21.95 3.37 -11.29
N ARG A 229 22.54 3.11 -10.11
CA ARG A 229 23.91 2.58 -9.96
C ARG A 229 23.98 1.05 -9.82
N GLN A 230 22.84 0.37 -9.80
CA GLN A 230 22.76 -1.09 -9.57
C GLN A 230 22.21 -1.88 -10.77
N GLY A 231 21.87 -1.20 -11.88
CA GLY A 231 21.62 -1.81 -13.19
C GLY A 231 22.77 -1.52 -14.13
#